data_AF-A0A9D1L3Y6-F1
#
_entry.id   AF-A0A9D1L3Y6-F1
#
_cell.length_a   1.000
_cell.length_b   1.000
_cell.length_c   1.000
_cell.angle_alpha   90.00
_cell.angle_beta   90.00
_cell.angle_gamma   90.00
#
_symmetry.space_group_name_H-M   'P 1'
#
loop_
_entity.id
_entity.type
_entity.pdbx_description
1 polymer ?
#
loop_
_entity_poly.entity_id
_entity_poly.type
_entity_poly.pdbx_seq_one_letter_code
_entity_poly.pdbx_strand_id
1 'polypeptide(L)'
;MKVSAVGVNEDGLKRLILELDEYQEKIQAVYRSLEDCQMEALKGLNDDAASAFLKKYREVGHCFEILKSNLQTYKDDFQTVIRRYQQTSHDSVDLFEEAKRKIPDNG
;
A
#
# COMPACT_ATOMS: atom_id res chain seq x y z
N MET A 1 -25.03 13.70 25.11
CA MET A 1 -24.84 12.77 23.98
C MET A 1 -23.34 12.74 23.68
N LYS A 2 -22.61 11.67 24.02
CA LYS A 2 -21.17 11.56 23.73
C LYS A 2 -21.03 11.22 22.25
N VAL A 3 -20.75 12.22 21.42
CA VAL A 3 -20.31 12.00 20.04
C VAL A 3 -18.88 11.49 20.14
N SER A 4 -18.67 10.18 20.17
CA SER A 4 -17.34 9.64 19.92
C SER A 4 -17.06 9.85 18.44
N ALA A 5 -16.31 10.89 18.09
CA ALA A 5 -15.74 10.98 16.77
C ALA A 5 -14.80 9.78 16.62
N VAL A 6 -15.24 8.75 15.90
CA VAL A 6 -14.34 7.70 15.42
C VAL A 6 -13.52 8.36 14.32
N GLY A 7 -12.41 8.99 14.72
CA GLY A 7 -11.47 9.60 13.80
C GLY A 7 -10.66 8.55 13.03
N VAL A 8 -10.15 8.91 11.87
CA VAL A 8 -9.16 8.07 11.18
C VAL A 8 -7.85 8.14 11.96
N ASN A 9 -7.27 6.98 12.29
CA ASN A 9 -5.93 6.91 12.87
C ASN A 9 -4.88 7.16 11.78
N GLU A 10 -4.62 8.44 11.47
CA GLU A 10 -3.66 8.85 10.44
C GLU A 10 -2.26 8.28 10.69
N ASP A 11 -1.80 8.30 11.94
CA ASP A 11 -0.46 7.81 12.29
C ASP A 11 -0.34 6.30 12.08
N GLY A 12 -1.42 5.56 12.38
CA GLY A 12 -1.53 4.15 12.06
C GLY A 12 -1.44 3.89 10.55
N LEU A 13 -2.17 4.65 9.73
CA LEU A 13 -2.12 4.52 8.27
C LEU A 13 -0.75 4.91 7.70
N LYS A 14 -0.12 5.98 8.20
CA LYS A 14 1.25 6.38 7.82
C LYS A 14 2.26 5.30 8.16
N ARG A 15 2.13 4.64 9.32
CA ARG A 15 2.97 3.50 9.70
C ARG A 15 2.77 2.32 8.75
N LEU A 16 1.53 1.97 8.43
CA LEU A 16 1.24 0.89 7.46
C LEU A 16 1.85 1.18 6.08
N ILE A 17 1.83 2.44 5.63
CA ILE A 17 2.49 2.84 4.38
C ILE A 17 4.01 2.55 4.43
N LEU A 18 4.68 2.90 5.53
CA LEU A 18 6.10 2.62 5.71
C LEU A 18 6.39 1.11 5.75
N GLU A 19 5.55 0.34 6.44
CA GLU A 19 5.66 -1.12 6.49
C GLU A 19 5.49 -1.76 5.10
N LEU A 20 4.56 -1.25 4.28
CA LEU A 20 4.39 -1.70 2.89
C LEU A 20 5.64 -1.43 2.04
N ASP A 21 6.30 -0.27 2.21
CA ASP A 21 7.54 0.04 1.53
C ASP A 21 8.67 -0.94 1.92
N GLU A 22 8.80 -1.24 3.22
CA GLU A 22 9.76 -2.25 3.69
C GLU A 22 9.46 -3.64 3.13
N TYR A 23 8.18 -4.04 3.07
CA TYR A 23 7.80 -5.33 2.49
C TYR A 23 8.13 -5.39 1.00
N GLN A 24 7.88 -4.30 0.25
CA GLN A 24 8.21 -4.23 -1.16
C GLN A 24 9.72 -4.42 -1.40
N GLU A 25 10.56 -3.78 -0.59
CA GLU A 25 12.02 -3.96 -0.67
C GLU A 25 12.45 -5.40 -0.37
N LYS A 26 11.89 -6.01 0.68
CA LYS A 26 12.18 -7.41 1.06
C LYS A 26 11.75 -8.39 -0.03
N ILE A 27 10.57 -8.20 -0.60
CA ILE A 27 10.05 -9.03 -1.71
C ILE A 27 10.95 -8.89 -2.93
N GLN A 28 11.40 -7.68 -3.26
CA GLN A 28 12.30 -7.45 -4.39
C GLN A 28 13.70 -8.05 -4.14
N ALA A 29 14.16 -8.09 -2.90
CA ALA A 29 15.39 -8.80 -2.55
C ALA A 29 15.25 -10.33 -2.76
N VAL A 30 14.15 -10.93 -2.29
CA VAL A 30 13.87 -12.36 -2.51
C VAL A 30 13.79 -12.70 -3.99
N TYR A 31 13.14 -11.86 -4.80
CA TYR A 31 13.04 -12.07 -6.24
C TYR A 31 14.42 -12.03 -6.93
N ARG A 32 15.29 -11.09 -6.57
CA ARG A 32 16.67 -11.04 -7.09
C ARG A 32 17.48 -12.29 -6.72
N SER A 33 17.34 -12.77 -5.48
CA SER A 33 17.99 -14.03 -5.09
C SER A 33 17.47 -15.24 -5.87
N LEU A 34 16.20 -15.24 -6.27
CA LEU A 34 15.64 -16.27 -7.15
C LEU A 34 16.24 -16.22 -8.56
N GLU A 35 16.53 -15.04 -9.11
CA GLU A 35 17.22 -14.87 -10.41
C GLU A 35 18.62 -15.49 -10.37
N ASP A 36 19.38 -15.26 -9.29
CA ASP A 36 20.70 -15.86 -9.11
C ASP A 36 20.62 -17.39 -9.04
N CYS A 37 19.67 -17.94 -8.27
CA CYS A 37 19.44 -19.38 -8.17
C CYS A 37 19.00 -20.00 -9.51
N GLN A 38 18.20 -19.31 -10.31
CA GLN A 38 17.80 -19.77 -11.64
C GLN A 38 19.03 -20.00 -12.53
N MET A 39 19.97 -19.05 -12.56
CA MET A 39 21.14 -19.15 -13.43
C MET A 39 22.01 -20.37 -13.08
N GLU A 40 22.15 -20.67 -11.80
CA GLU A 40 22.87 -21.87 -11.36
C GLU A 40 22.09 -23.16 -11.65
N ALA A 41 20.78 -23.18 -11.43
CA ALA A 41 19.94 -24.35 -11.67
C ALA A 41 20.00 -24.81 -13.14
N LEU A 42 20.05 -23.88 -14.09
CA LEU A 42 20.07 -24.19 -15.52
C LEU A 42 21.35 -24.90 -15.98
N LYS A 43 22.48 -24.76 -15.28
CA LYS A 43 23.76 -25.37 -15.69
C LYS A 43 23.78 -26.90 -15.61
N GLY A 44 22.90 -27.49 -14.81
CA GLY A 44 22.85 -28.94 -14.57
C GLY A 44 21.67 -29.66 -15.21
N LEU A 45 20.79 -28.95 -15.93
CA LEU A 45 19.56 -29.50 -16.49
C LEU A 45 19.72 -29.84 -17.97
N ASN A 46 19.06 -30.91 -18.40
CA ASN A 46 18.82 -31.15 -19.83
C ASN A 46 17.72 -30.23 -20.36
N ASP A 47 17.57 -30.16 -21.69
CA ASP A 47 16.69 -29.20 -22.35
C ASP A 47 15.22 -29.29 -21.90
N ASP A 48 14.68 -30.50 -21.73
CA ASP A 48 13.30 -30.72 -21.28
C ASP A 48 13.08 -30.24 -19.84
N ALA A 49 14.02 -30.57 -18.93
CA ALA A 49 13.94 -30.15 -17.54
C ALA A 49 14.17 -28.64 -17.38
N ALA A 50 15.08 -28.06 -18.17
CA ALA A 50 15.30 -26.62 -18.22
C ALA A 50 14.03 -25.88 -18.71
N SER A 51 13.36 -26.38 -19.75
CA SER A 51 12.12 -25.81 -20.27
C SER A 51 10.99 -25.84 -19.23
N ALA A 52 10.80 -26.98 -18.55
CA ALA A 52 9.82 -27.11 -17.48
C ALA A 52 10.11 -26.18 -16.29
N PHE A 53 11.39 -26.07 -15.89
CA PHE A 53 11.83 -25.15 -14.85
C PHE A 53 11.57 -23.70 -15.23
N LEU A 54 11.95 -23.27 -16.44
CA LEU A 54 11.73 -21.90 -16.93
C LEU A 54 10.25 -21.53 -17.01
N LYS A 55 9.37 -22.49 -17.30
CA LYS A 55 7.92 -22.25 -17.23
C LYS A 55 7.47 -21.93 -15.80
N LYS A 56 7.90 -22.73 -14.82
CA LYS A 56 7.56 -22.49 -13.40
C LYS A 56 8.19 -21.23 -12.84
N TYR A 57 9.42 -20.92 -13.24
CA TYR A 57 10.08 -19.67 -12.90
C TYR A 57 9.29 -18.45 -13.40
N ARG A 58 8.79 -18.49 -14.64
CA ARG A 58 7.94 -17.41 -15.19
C ARG A 58 6.61 -17.27 -14.44
N GLU A 59 5.99 -18.37 -14.05
CA GLU A 59 4.77 -18.35 -13.22
C GLU A 59 5.04 -17.64 -11.88
N VAL A 60 6.18 -17.93 -11.24
CA VAL A 60 6.61 -17.24 -10.01
C VAL A 60 6.81 -15.74 -10.26
N GLY A 61 7.54 -15.36 -11.32
CA GLY A 61 7.74 -13.95 -11.68
C GLY A 61 6.44 -13.19 -11.91
N HIS A 62 5.44 -13.83 -12.52
CA HIS A 62 4.11 -13.23 -12.68
C HIS A 62 3.42 -12.97 -11.33
N CYS A 63 3.50 -13.92 -10.39
CA CYS A 63 2.98 -13.73 -9.03
C CYS A 63 3.67 -12.57 -8.29
N PHE A 64 4.99 -12.39 -8.49
CA PHE A 64 5.73 -11.26 -7.91
C PHE A 64 5.23 -9.92 -8.44
N GLU A 65 4.97 -9.79 -9.74
CA GLU A 65 4.42 -8.55 -10.32
C GLU A 65 3.01 -8.24 -9.80
N ILE A 66 2.15 -9.27 -9.65
CA ILE A 66 0.83 -9.10 -9.03
C ILE A 66 0.98 -8.59 -7.59
N LEU A 67 1.87 -9.19 -6.80
CA LEU A 67 2.08 -8.81 -5.41
C LEU A 67 2.56 -7.35 -5.30
N LYS A 68 3.54 -6.97 -6.12
CA LYS A 68 4.05 -5.60 -6.22
C LYS A 68 2.95 -4.60 -6.57
N SER A 69 2.11 -4.92 -7.55
CA SER A 69 0.97 -4.09 -7.92
C SER A 69 0.00 -3.90 -6.75
N ASN A 70 -0.35 -4.99 -6.05
CA ASN A 70 -1.30 -4.93 -4.94
C ASN A 70 -0.76 -4.10 -3.77
N LEU A 71 0.54 -4.22 -3.43
CA LEU A 71 1.16 -3.43 -2.38
C LEU A 71 1.11 -1.93 -2.71
N GLN A 72 1.38 -1.56 -3.96
CA GLN A 72 1.26 -0.17 -4.42
C GLN A 72 -0.20 0.32 -4.32
N THR A 73 -1.18 -0.48 -4.73
CA THR A 73 -2.60 -0.12 -4.61
C THR A 73 -2.99 0.13 -3.16
N TYR A 74 -2.60 -0.74 -2.21
CA TYR A 74 -2.90 -0.52 -0.80
C TYR A 74 -2.27 0.75 -0.25
N LYS A 75 -1.04 1.07 -0.67
CA LYS A 75 -0.37 2.32 -0.30
C LYS A 75 -1.15 3.54 -0.80
N ASP A 76 -1.57 3.52 -2.06
CA ASP A 76 -2.34 4.61 -2.67
C ASP A 76 -3.72 4.79 -2.00
N ASP A 77 -4.37 3.69 -1.63
CA ASP A 77 -5.63 3.70 -0.90
C ASP A 77 -5.49 4.33 0.49
N PHE A 78 -4.45 3.94 1.25
CA PHE A 78 -4.19 4.55 2.57
C PHE A 78 -3.91 6.04 2.46
N GLN A 79 -3.12 6.47 1.47
CA GLN A 79 -2.88 7.88 1.20
C GLN A 79 -4.16 8.64 0.84
N THR A 80 -5.05 8.00 0.07
CA THR A 80 -6.35 8.57 -0.32
C THR A 80 -7.26 8.74 0.91
N VAL A 81 -7.30 7.75 1.80
CA VAL A 81 -8.07 7.84 3.05
C VAL A 81 -7.56 8.99 3.92
N ILE A 82 -6.24 9.12 4.11
CA ILE A 82 -5.64 10.24 4.87
C ILE A 82 -6.07 11.58 4.27
N ARG A 83 -5.90 11.75 2.95
CA ARG A 83 -6.22 13.01 2.27
C ARG A 83 -7.70 13.38 2.40
N ARG A 84 -8.61 12.42 2.18
CA ARG A 84 -10.06 12.65 2.29
C ARG A 84 -10.48 12.99 3.70
N TYR A 85 -9.88 12.34 4.70
CA TYR A 85 -10.14 12.65 6.10
C TYR A 85 -9.70 14.06 6.46
N GLN A 86 -8.49 14.46 6.07
CA GLN A 86 -7.96 15.82 6.28
C GLN A 86 -8.85 16.88 5.64
N GLN A 87 -9.29 16.64 4.40
CA GLN A 87 -10.20 17.54 3.69
C GLN A 87 -11.55 17.65 4.40
N THR A 88 -12.15 16.52 4.76
CA THR A 88 -13.44 16.50 5.48
C THR A 88 -13.35 17.20 6.83
N SER A 89 -12.23 17.02 7.55
CA SER A 89 -11.99 17.70 8.81
C SER A 89 -11.88 19.21 8.62
N HIS A 90 -11.20 19.67 7.56
CA HIS A 90 -11.07 21.09 7.27
C HIS A 90 -12.43 21.72 6.90
N ASP A 91 -13.17 21.08 5.98
CA ASP A 91 -14.49 21.53 5.55
C ASP A 91 -15.47 21.61 6.74
N SER A 92 -15.39 20.64 7.66
CA SER A 92 -16.21 20.62 8.87
C SER A 92 -15.90 21.78 9.82
N VAL A 93 -14.62 22.15 9.95
CA VAL A 93 -14.19 23.30 10.77
C VAL A 93 -14.67 24.60 10.13
N ASP A 94 -14.51 24.75 8.81
CA ASP A 94 -14.95 25.94 8.09
C ASP A 94 -16.46 26.16 8.19
N LEU A 95 -17.24 25.09 8.04
CA LEU A 95 -18.71 25.12 8.21
C LEU A 95 -19.10 25.51 9.65
N PHE A 96 -18.39 24.99 10.65
CA PHE A 96 -18.65 25.33 12.05
C PHE A 96 -18.33 26.81 12.34
N GLU A 97 -17.20 27.31 11.85
CA GLU A 97 -16.82 28.72 11.99
C GLU A 97 -17.78 29.65 11.24
N GLU A 98 -18.25 29.27 10.05
CA GLU A 98 -19.27 30.02 9.32
C GLU A 98 -20.61 30.05 10.08
N ALA A 99 -21.05 28.90 10.61
CA ALA A 99 -22.28 28.81 11.40
C ALA A 99 -22.19 29.70 12.64
N LYS A 100 -21.06 29.68 13.35
CA LYS A 100 -20.80 30.52 14.53
C LYS A 100 -20.89 32.01 14.22
N ARG A 101 -20.36 32.47 13.06
CA ARG A 101 -20.46 33.88 12.63
C ARG A 101 -21.88 34.34 12.32
N LYS A 102 -22.77 33.42 11.96
CA LYS A 102 -24.18 33.72 11.60
C LYS A 102 -25.13 33.72 12.80
N ILE A 103 -24.67 33.31 13.99
CA ILE A 103 -25.46 33.41 15.21
C ILE A 103 -25.48 34.90 15.62
N PRO A 104 -26.64 35.57 15.66
CA PRO A 104 -26.71 36.95 16.12
C PRO A 104 -26.32 37.00 17.60
N ASP A 105 -25.50 37.97 17.99
CA ASP A 105 -25.31 38.31 19.40
C ASP A 105 -26.65 38.84 19.94
N ASN A 106 -27.40 37.96 20.59
CA ASN A 106 -28.55 38.35 21.40
C ASN A 106 -28.01 38.91 22.71
N GLY A 107 -27.56 40.18 22.65
CA GLY A 107 -27.28 41.00 23.83
C GLY A 107 -28.52 41.19 24.71
#